data_AF-A0A7S8HDB4-F1
#
_entry.id   AF-A0A7S8HDB4-F1
#
_cell.length_a   1.000
_cell.length_b   1.000
_cell.length_c   1.000
_cell.angle_alpha   90.00
_cell.angle_beta   90.00
_cell.angle_gamma   90.00
#
_symmetry.space_group_name_H-M   'P 1'
#
loop_
_entity.id
_entity.type
_entity.pdbx_description
1 polymer ?
#
loop_
_entity_poly.entity_id
_entity_poly.type
_entity_poly.pdbx_seq_one_letter_code
_entity_poly.pdbx_strand_id
1 'polypeptide(L)'
;MAGAVRYQDKAPRIREVLKTWAREGAPRSDKNSYAELGRLVGIPAQGPWKPVLDLISCEEEAKGLPDITYMVIRKSTGLPGQIGGSPANPPTSAQIATAREKLQEVFKRYCPTARVSF
;
A
#
# COMPACT_ATOMS: atom_id res chain seq x y z
N MET A 1 -1.46 27.00 8.87
CA MET A 1 -2.50 26.02 9.20
C MET A 1 -2.35 24.86 8.24
N ALA A 2 -2.07 23.64 8.72
CA ALA A 2 -2.04 22.46 7.85
C ALA A 2 -3.47 22.19 7.36
N GLY A 3 -3.68 22.24 6.05
CA GLY A 3 -5.00 21.92 5.46
C GLY A 3 -5.41 20.48 5.78
N ALA A 4 -6.71 20.22 5.83
CA ALA A 4 -7.23 18.87 6.06
C ALA A 4 -6.67 17.89 5.02
N VAL A 5 -6.12 16.75 5.47
CA VAL A 5 -5.65 15.70 4.57
C VAL A 5 -6.84 15.12 3.83
N ARG A 6 -6.78 15.13 2.50
CA ARG A 6 -7.88 14.63 1.66
C ARG A 6 -8.13 13.14 1.95
N TYR A 7 -9.39 12.77 2.16
CA TYR A 7 -9.85 11.42 2.52
C TYR A 7 -9.35 10.87 3.86
N GLN A 8 -8.90 11.73 4.78
CA GLN A 8 -8.48 11.30 6.12
C GLN A 8 -9.56 10.51 6.87
N ASP A 9 -10.85 10.86 6.68
CA ASP A 9 -11.99 10.13 7.24
C ASP A 9 -12.06 8.66 6.77
N LYS A 10 -11.52 8.36 5.59
CA LYS A 10 -11.45 7.00 5.03
C LYS A 10 -10.24 6.20 5.50
N ALA A 11 -9.26 6.84 6.16
CA ALA A 11 -8.01 6.17 6.54
C ALA A 11 -8.20 4.88 7.37
N PRO A 12 -9.12 4.82 8.36
CA PRO A 12 -9.40 3.57 9.08
C PRO A 12 -9.89 2.45 8.15
N ARG A 13 -10.80 2.77 7.22
CA ARG A 13 -11.34 1.80 6.27
C ARG A 13 -10.29 1.33 5.26
N ILE A 14 -9.46 2.24 4.76
CA ILE A 14 -8.33 1.91 3.87
C ILE A 14 -7.41 0.92 4.57
N ARG A 15 -6.98 1.19 5.80
CA ARG A 15 -6.12 0.27 6.57
C ARG A 15 -6.69 -1.13 6.67
N GLU A 16 -7.98 -1.26 7.00
CA GLU A 16 -8.60 -2.58 7.13
C GLU A 16 -8.67 -3.35 5.81
N VAL A 17 -8.89 -2.67 4.69
CA VAL A 17 -8.81 -3.29 3.36
C VAL A 17 -7.39 -3.78 3.08
N LEU A 18 -6.38 -2.93 3.31
CA LEU A 18 -4.98 -3.29 3.03
C LEU A 18 -4.48 -4.43 3.93
N LYS A 19 -4.87 -4.45 5.21
CA LYS A 19 -4.58 -5.57 6.13
C LYS A 19 -5.27 -6.86 5.70
N THR A 20 -6.50 -6.77 5.19
CA THR A 20 -7.21 -7.95 4.65
C THR A 20 -6.43 -8.51 3.46
N TRP A 21 -6.00 -7.66 2.52
CA TRP A 21 -5.15 -8.10 1.42
C TRP A 21 -3.81 -8.67 1.90
N ALA A 22 -3.18 -8.06 2.90
CA ALA A 22 -1.93 -8.59 3.45
C ALA A 22 -2.12 -9.99 4.05
N ARG A 23 -3.26 -10.27 4.71
CA ARG A 23 -3.59 -11.59 5.26
C ARG A 23 -3.85 -12.65 4.18
N GLU A 24 -4.36 -12.25 3.01
CA GLU A 24 -4.55 -13.15 1.86
C GLU A 24 -3.22 -13.60 1.23
N GLY A 25 -2.11 -12.93 1.56
CA GLY A 25 -0.78 -13.22 1.03
C GLY A 25 -0.46 -12.39 -0.21
N ALA A 26 0.38 -12.95 -1.10
CA ALA A 26 1.06 -12.24 -2.17
C ALA A 26 0.15 -11.23 -2.93
N PRO A 27 0.65 -10.01 -3.26
CA PRO A 27 -0.17 -9.00 -3.92
C PRO A 27 -0.59 -9.50 -5.31
N ARG A 28 -1.86 -9.32 -5.66
CA ARG A 28 -2.39 -9.71 -6.97
C ARG A 28 -2.85 -8.47 -7.73
N SER A 29 -2.33 -8.24 -8.93
CA SER A 29 -2.57 -7.00 -9.69
C SER A 29 -4.04 -6.76 -10.04
N ASP A 30 -4.86 -7.80 -10.12
CA ASP A 30 -6.31 -7.73 -10.30
C ASP A 30 -7.07 -7.28 -9.03
N LYS A 31 -6.56 -7.58 -7.84
CA LYS A 31 -7.23 -7.30 -6.55
C LYS A 31 -6.63 -6.14 -5.78
N ASN A 32 -5.32 -5.99 -5.83
CA ASN A 32 -4.55 -5.03 -5.03
C ASN A 32 -4.37 -3.69 -5.75
N SER A 33 -5.34 -3.27 -6.58
CA SER A 33 -5.22 -2.09 -7.43
C SER A 33 -5.89 -0.87 -6.83
N TYR A 34 -5.50 0.34 -7.26
CA TYR A 34 -6.18 1.59 -6.91
C TYR A 34 -7.66 1.60 -7.31
N ALA A 35 -8.02 0.90 -8.39
CA ALA A 35 -9.42 0.78 -8.82
C ALA A 35 -10.24 -0.04 -7.83
N GLU A 36 -9.69 -1.17 -7.40
CA GLU A 36 -10.36 -2.05 -6.43
C GLU A 36 -10.39 -1.42 -5.04
N LEU A 37 -9.30 -0.80 -4.59
CA LEU A 37 -9.29 -0.03 -3.35
C LEU A 37 -10.35 1.07 -3.38
N GLY A 38 -10.38 1.84 -4.48
CA GLY A 38 -11.37 2.90 -4.71
C GLY A 38 -12.80 2.42 -4.58
N ARG A 39 -13.11 1.28 -5.21
CA ARG A 39 -14.42 0.62 -5.10
C ARG A 39 -14.78 0.27 -3.66
N LEU A 40 -13.83 -0.26 -2.89
CA LEU A 40 -14.05 -0.73 -1.51
C LEU A 40 -14.17 0.39 -0.46
N VAL A 41 -13.65 1.58 -0.76
CA VAL A 41 -13.60 2.71 0.20
C VAL A 41 -14.33 3.97 -0.28
N GLY A 42 -14.93 3.94 -1.48
CA GLY A 42 -15.69 5.04 -2.06
C GLY A 42 -14.83 6.22 -2.53
N ILE A 43 -13.62 5.95 -3.03
CA ILE A 43 -12.71 6.96 -3.60
C ILE A 43 -12.52 6.67 -5.10
N PRO A 44 -12.54 7.69 -5.98
CA PRO A 44 -12.26 7.47 -7.40
C PRO A 44 -10.88 6.83 -7.62
N ALA A 45 -10.79 5.87 -8.55
CA ALA A 45 -9.53 5.16 -8.85
C ALA A 45 -8.38 6.13 -9.20
N GLN A 46 -8.67 7.22 -9.90
CA GLN A 46 -7.70 8.28 -10.28
C GLN A 46 -7.67 9.46 -9.29
N GLY A 47 -8.23 9.29 -8.09
CA GLY A 47 -8.26 10.33 -7.07
C GLY A 47 -6.88 10.65 -6.51
N PRO A 48 -6.74 11.77 -5.76
CA PRO A 48 -5.50 12.10 -5.06
C PRO A 48 -5.31 11.17 -3.86
N TRP A 49 -4.81 9.96 -4.12
CA TRP A 49 -4.54 8.94 -3.12
C TRP A 49 -3.35 9.29 -2.23
N LYS A 50 -2.37 10.03 -2.77
CA LYS A 50 -1.09 10.30 -2.11
C LYS A 50 -1.26 10.85 -0.68
N PRO A 51 -2.05 11.91 -0.42
CA PRO A 51 -2.13 12.48 0.93
C PRO A 51 -2.60 11.49 2.00
N VAL A 52 -3.63 10.66 1.71
CA VAL A 52 -4.14 9.68 2.68
C VAL A 52 -3.22 8.47 2.82
N LEU A 53 -2.57 8.03 1.74
CA LEU A 53 -1.61 6.93 1.80
C LEU A 53 -0.34 7.35 2.54
N ASP A 54 0.19 8.55 2.31
CA ASP A 54 1.32 9.10 3.06
C ASP A 54 0.98 9.19 4.55
N LEU A 55 -0.21 9.70 4.90
CA LEU A 55 -0.68 9.74 6.29
C LEU A 55 -0.71 8.35 6.92
N ILE A 56 -1.24 7.34 6.19
CA ILE A 56 -1.29 5.96 6.68
C ILE A 56 0.12 5.42 6.88
N SER A 57 1.00 5.57 5.89
CA SER A 57 2.39 5.12 5.94
C SER A 57 3.11 5.71 7.17
N CYS A 58 3.06 7.03 7.36
CA CYS A 58 3.67 7.70 8.51
C CYS A 58 3.09 7.21 9.85
N GLU A 59 1.77 7.01 9.95
CA GLU A 59 1.15 6.52 11.19
C GLU A 59 1.49 5.07 11.52
N GLU A 60 1.69 4.21 10.51
CA GLU A 60 2.14 2.83 10.72
C GLU A 60 3.61 2.82 11.18
N GLU A 61 4.48 3.57 10.49
CA GLU A 61 5.90 3.70 10.85
C GLU A 61 6.09 4.27 12.26
N ALA A 62 5.32 5.30 12.64
CA ALA A 62 5.35 5.88 13.99
C ALA A 62 4.93 4.89 15.10
N LYS A 63 4.19 3.83 14.74
CA LYS A 63 3.80 2.74 15.66
C LYS A 63 4.79 1.57 15.61
N GLY A 64 5.88 1.67 14.85
CA GLY A 64 6.81 0.56 14.60
C GLY A 64 6.17 -0.58 13.79
N LEU A 65 5.12 -0.29 13.01
CA LEU A 65 4.45 -1.25 12.14
C LEU A 65 4.99 -1.11 10.70
N PRO A 66 4.99 -2.19 9.90
CA PRO A 66 5.40 -2.10 8.51
C PRO A 66 4.39 -1.27 7.71
N ASP A 67 4.90 -0.53 6.71
CA ASP A 67 4.08 0.30 5.84
C ASP A 67 3.14 -0.55 4.98
N ILE A 68 1.88 -0.62 5.43
CA ILE A 68 0.83 -1.42 4.81
C ILE A 68 0.40 -0.89 3.43
N THR A 69 0.79 0.35 3.07
CA THR A 69 0.42 0.96 1.78
C THR A 69 1.10 0.31 0.58
N TYR A 70 2.19 -0.44 0.82
CA TYR A 70 2.84 -1.28 -0.20
C TYR A 70 1.91 -2.36 -0.77
N MET A 71 0.78 -2.66 -0.10
CA MET A 71 -0.25 -3.56 -0.61
C MET A 71 -1.07 -3.00 -1.78
N VAL A 72 -0.95 -1.70 -2.11
CA VAL A 72 -1.60 -1.10 -3.28
C VAL A 72 -0.59 -1.03 -4.43
N ILE A 73 -0.79 -1.89 -5.43
CA ILE A 73 0.10 -2.04 -6.56
C ILE A 73 -0.51 -1.48 -7.85
N ARG A 74 0.37 -1.05 -8.76
CA ARG A 74 -0.01 -0.71 -10.13
C ARG A 74 -0.24 -1.99 -10.91
N LYS A 75 -1.33 -2.04 -11.69
CA LYS A 75 -1.67 -3.20 -12.50
C LYS A 75 -0.62 -3.51 -13.57
N SER A 76 0.05 -2.48 -14.09
CA SER A 76 1.08 -2.61 -15.14
C SER A 76 2.40 -3.19 -14.66
N THR A 77 2.84 -2.89 -13.43
CA THR A 77 4.14 -3.31 -12.91
C THR A 77 4.05 -4.38 -11.84
N GLY A 78 2.86 -4.61 -11.25
CA GLY A 78 2.70 -5.48 -10.09
C GLY A 78 3.34 -4.92 -8.81
N LEU A 79 3.80 -3.66 -8.83
CA LEU A 79 4.57 -3.03 -7.76
C LEU A 79 3.87 -1.77 -7.23
N PRO A 80 4.19 -1.33 -6.00
CA PRO A 80 3.65 -0.11 -5.42
C PRO A 80 3.85 1.10 -6.34
N GLY A 81 2.88 2.02 -6.32
CA GLY A 81 2.93 3.21 -7.17
C GLY A 81 3.96 4.26 -6.72
N GLN A 82 4.35 4.19 -5.45
CA GLN A 82 5.45 4.94 -4.84
C GLN A 82 6.28 3.96 -4.02
N ILE A 83 7.60 4.12 -4.08
CA ILE A 83 8.55 3.26 -3.37
C ILE A 83 9.62 4.17 -2.77
N GLY A 84 9.87 4.04 -1.47
CA GLY A 84 10.81 4.91 -0.74
C GLY A 84 10.44 6.39 -0.82
N GLY A 85 9.14 6.72 -0.78
CA GLY A 85 8.65 8.10 -0.88
C GLY A 85 8.67 8.72 -2.29
N SER A 86 9.22 8.01 -3.29
CA SER A 86 9.37 8.50 -4.66
C SER A 86 8.43 7.78 -5.64
N PRO A 87 7.95 8.44 -6.72
CA PRO A 87 7.24 7.75 -7.79
C PRO A 87 8.07 6.61 -8.40
N ALA A 88 7.41 5.49 -8.68
CA ALA A 88 8.04 4.28 -9.24
C ALA A 88 7.45 3.95 -10.62
N ASN A 89 7.71 4.81 -11.61
CA ASN A 89 7.19 4.64 -12.98
C ASN A 89 8.21 5.10 -14.05
N PRO A 90 8.98 4.17 -14.65
CA PRO A 90 9.16 2.77 -14.24
C PRO A 90 9.96 2.65 -12.93
N PRO A 91 9.84 1.54 -12.17
CA PRO A 91 10.65 1.31 -10.98
C PRO A 91 12.10 0.98 -11.36
N THR A 92 13.07 1.51 -10.61
CA THR A 92 14.49 1.12 -10.70
C THR A 92 14.76 -0.20 -9.98
N SER A 93 15.90 -0.86 -10.26
CA SER A 93 16.30 -2.09 -9.55
C SER A 93 16.36 -1.92 -8.03
N ALA A 94 16.81 -0.74 -7.56
CA ALA A 94 16.83 -0.41 -6.13
C ALA A 94 15.41 -0.28 -5.58
N GLN A 95 14.50 0.39 -6.29
CA GLN A 95 13.09 0.46 -5.89
C GLN A 95 12.43 -0.94 -5.87
N ILE A 96 12.74 -1.81 -6.83
CA ILE A 96 12.22 -3.19 -6.82
C ILE A 96 12.67 -3.93 -5.56
N ALA A 97 13.96 -3.81 -5.19
CA ALA A 97 14.49 -4.41 -3.97
C ALA A 97 13.78 -3.87 -2.72
N THR A 98 13.63 -2.55 -2.60
CA THR A 98 12.90 -1.91 -1.48
C THR A 98 11.44 -2.36 -1.43
N ALA A 99 10.74 -2.44 -2.56
CA ALA A 99 9.36 -2.90 -2.58
C ALA A 99 9.22 -4.36 -2.11
N ARG A 100 10.15 -5.23 -2.50
CA ARG A 100 10.18 -6.62 -2.04
C ARG A 100 10.42 -6.71 -0.54
N GLU A 101 11.40 -5.98 -0.03
CA GLU A 101 11.71 -5.92 1.41
C GLU A 101 10.49 -5.46 2.21
N LYS A 102 9.86 -4.35 1.80
CA LYS A 102 8.67 -3.81 2.49
C LYS A 102 7.47 -4.74 2.41
N LEU A 103 7.24 -5.38 1.27
CA LEU A 103 6.20 -6.41 1.16
C LEU A 103 6.49 -7.62 2.06
N GLN A 104 7.75 -8.06 2.17
CA GLN A 104 8.14 -9.12 3.10
C GLN A 104 7.87 -8.74 4.55
N GLU A 105 8.20 -7.52 4.97
CA GLU A 105 7.89 -7.01 6.31
C GLU A 105 6.37 -7.06 6.59
N VAL A 106 5.56 -6.56 5.64
CA VAL A 106 4.09 -6.60 5.71
C VAL A 106 3.59 -8.04 5.86
N PHE A 107 4.03 -8.96 5.01
CA PHE A 107 3.57 -10.35 5.08
C PHE A 107 4.03 -11.08 6.32
N LYS A 108 5.28 -10.88 6.77
CA LYS A 108 5.76 -11.44 8.03
C LYS A 108 4.87 -11.00 9.20
N ARG A 109 4.36 -9.78 9.16
CA ARG A 109 3.51 -9.22 10.22
C ARG A 109 2.05 -9.68 10.17
N TYR A 110 1.47 -9.77 8.97
CA TYR A 110 0.03 -9.96 8.77
C TYR A 110 -0.36 -11.32 8.17
N CYS A 111 0.60 -12.08 7.65
CA CYS A 111 0.43 -13.43 7.11
C CYS A 111 1.61 -14.34 7.55
N PRO A 112 1.79 -14.58 8.86
CA PRO A 112 2.98 -15.24 9.40
C PRO A 112 3.15 -16.70 8.95
N THR A 113 2.10 -17.33 8.44
CA THR A 113 2.12 -18.71 7.93
C THR A 113 2.40 -18.82 6.44
N ALA A 114 2.40 -17.70 5.70
CA ALA A 114 2.70 -17.72 4.28
C ALA A 114 4.22 -17.83 4.05
N ARG A 115 4.63 -18.87 3.31
CA ARG A 115 5.94 -18.87 2.63
C ARG A 115 5.86 -17.89 1.47
N VAL A 116 6.16 -16.63 1.73
CA VAL A 116 6.16 -15.60 0.68
C VAL A 116 7.48 -15.66 -0.08
N SER A 117 7.44 -16.27 -1.27
CA SER A 117 8.54 -16.26 -2.23
C SER A 117 8.25 -15.20 -3.30
N PHE A 118 9.16 -14.25 -3.49
CA PHE A 118 9.08 -13.16 -4.49
C PHE A 118 10.09 -13.32 -5.61
#